data_AF-C9LE80-F1
#
_entry.id   AF-C9LE80-F1
#
_cell.length_a   1.000
_cell.length_b   1.000
_cell.length_c   1.000
_cell.angle_alpha   90.00
_cell.angle_beta   90.00
_cell.angle_gamma   90.00
#
_symmetry.space_group_name_H-M   'P 1'
#
loop_
_entity.id
_entity.type
_entity.pdbx_description
1 polymer ?
#
loop_
_entity_poly.entity_id
_entity_poly.type
_entity_poly.pdbx_seq_one_letter_code
_entity_poly.pdbx_strand_id
1 'polypeptide(L)'
;MKFESNTDWINFAKEQTHNDKTVMDEVNACAQSPKTFISEKALQMKSTAFRNDYISLAEDMTNASDQEAFIQCLQYLLEDADYLAFVDKHAGVEAFCWRINEQKAVKQRGLRISSKNLTLGADAMQWVAEINALWKPEGLQLVFLEEGPAQFYTIAARD
;
A
#
# COMPACT_ATOMS: atom_id res chain seq x y z
N MET A 1 9.13 -3.44 9.37
CA MET A 1 10.03 -2.27 9.24
C MET A 1 9.49 -1.18 10.15
N LYS A 2 10.28 -0.20 10.60
CA LYS A 2 9.75 0.97 11.32
C LYS A 2 10.16 2.21 10.54
N PHE A 3 9.20 3.06 10.23
CA PHE A 3 9.43 4.31 9.52
C PHE A 3 9.31 5.45 10.52
N GLU A 4 10.40 6.15 10.78
CA GLU A 4 10.47 7.14 11.87
C GLU A 4 10.35 8.58 11.35
N SER A 5 10.47 8.77 10.04
CA SER A 5 10.45 10.08 9.39
C SER A 5 9.82 10.06 8.00
N ASN A 6 9.43 11.24 7.50
CA ASN A 6 9.00 11.42 6.11
C ASN A 6 10.08 10.99 5.12
N THR A 7 11.36 11.15 5.46
CA THR A 7 12.48 10.75 4.61
C THR A 7 12.54 9.22 4.44
N ASP A 8 12.29 8.45 5.49
CA ASP A 8 12.27 6.99 5.40
C ASP A 8 11.16 6.50 4.47
N TRP A 9 9.97 7.10 4.61
CA TRP A 9 8.81 6.85 3.77
C TRP A 9 9.04 7.22 2.29
N ILE A 10 9.66 8.38 2.02
CA ILE A 10 10.02 8.79 0.66
C ILE A 10 11.06 7.84 0.05
N ASN A 11 12.06 7.42 0.83
CA ASN A 11 13.07 6.48 0.35
C ASN A 11 12.46 5.11 0.05
N PHE A 12 11.55 4.63 0.90
CA PHE A 12 10.76 3.43 0.62
C PHE A 12 9.96 3.57 -0.68
N ALA A 13 9.27 4.69 -0.89
CA ALA A 13 8.53 4.94 -2.12
C ALA A 13 9.46 4.92 -3.35
N LYS A 14 10.65 5.51 -3.27
CA LYS A 14 11.64 5.48 -4.35
C LYS A 14 12.10 4.06 -4.66
N GLU A 15 12.42 3.27 -3.63
CA GLU A 15 12.82 1.88 -3.78
C GLU A 15 11.71 1.07 -4.44
N GLN A 16 10.49 1.17 -3.91
CA GLN A 16 9.34 0.37 -4.35
C GLN A 16 8.86 0.73 -5.75
N THR A 17 8.91 2.00 -6.12
CA THR A 17 8.49 2.47 -7.44
C THR A 17 9.59 2.40 -8.49
N HIS A 18 10.80 1.97 -8.10
CA HIS A 18 12.03 2.15 -8.89
C HIS A 18 12.20 3.58 -9.42
N ASN A 19 11.84 4.56 -8.56
CA ASN A 19 11.87 5.98 -8.85
C ASN A 19 11.03 6.37 -10.08
N ASP A 20 9.85 5.76 -10.23
CA ASP A 20 8.86 6.13 -11.25
C ASP A 20 8.55 7.63 -11.15
N LYS A 21 8.83 8.37 -12.22
CA LYS A 21 8.74 9.84 -12.20
C LYS A 21 7.34 10.33 -11.86
N THR A 22 6.30 9.71 -12.42
CA THR A 22 4.92 10.15 -12.23
C THR A 22 4.51 9.99 -10.78
N VAL A 23 4.79 8.82 -10.20
CA VAL A 23 4.47 8.54 -8.80
C VAL A 23 5.30 9.43 -7.87
N MET A 24 6.61 9.57 -8.14
CA MET A 24 7.48 10.35 -7.28
C MET A 24 7.19 11.86 -7.35
N ASP A 25 6.74 12.39 -8.48
CA ASP A 25 6.29 13.79 -8.57
C ASP A 25 5.08 14.03 -7.66
N GLU A 26 4.15 13.07 -7.56
CA GLU A 26 3.02 13.14 -6.62
C GLU A 26 3.44 12.98 -5.16
N VAL A 27 4.34 12.04 -4.85
CA VAL A 27 4.90 11.86 -3.49
C VAL A 27 5.57 13.15 -3.00
N ASN A 28 6.36 13.79 -3.85
CA ASN A 28 7.05 15.04 -3.51
C ASN A 28 6.07 16.20 -3.33
N ALA A 29 5.00 16.28 -4.13
CA ALA A 29 3.95 17.28 -3.96
C ALA A 29 3.20 17.06 -2.63
N CYS A 30 2.85 15.81 -2.30
CA CYS A 30 2.22 15.50 -1.03
C CYS A 30 3.14 15.82 0.17
N ALA A 31 4.44 15.60 0.05
CA ALA A 31 5.40 15.92 1.11
C ALA A 31 5.48 17.42 1.47
N GLN A 32 5.15 18.32 0.54
CA GLN A 32 5.19 19.77 0.76
C GLN A 32 3.95 20.29 1.49
N SER A 33 2.78 19.73 1.17
CA SER A 33 1.49 20.19 1.70
C SER A 33 0.46 19.06 1.71
N PRO A 34 0.59 18.08 2.62
CA PRO A 34 -0.14 16.81 2.52
C PRO A 34 -1.66 16.98 2.61
N LYS A 35 -2.15 17.81 3.54
CA LYS A 35 -3.60 18.05 3.71
C LYS A 35 -4.24 18.68 2.49
N THR A 36 -3.60 19.71 1.93
CA THR A 36 -4.04 20.36 0.70
C THR A 36 -4.00 19.39 -0.47
N PHE A 37 -2.91 18.64 -0.61
CA PHE A 37 -2.74 17.66 -1.67
C PHE A 37 -3.84 16.59 -1.65
N ILE A 38 -4.12 15.96 -0.50
CA ILE A 38 -5.18 14.93 -0.39
C ILE A 38 -6.53 15.51 -0.86
N SER A 39 -6.85 16.71 -0.38
CA SER A 39 -8.12 17.40 -0.69
C SER A 39 -8.25 17.71 -2.19
N GLU A 40 -7.18 18.20 -2.81
CA GLU A 40 -7.15 18.49 -4.25
C GLU A 40 -7.19 17.22 -5.10
N LYS A 41 -6.45 16.17 -4.71
CA LYS A 41 -6.42 14.88 -5.40
C LYS A 41 -7.82 14.26 -5.45
N ALA A 42 -8.55 14.30 -4.32
CA ALA A 42 -9.93 13.82 -4.24
C ALA A 42 -10.86 14.49 -5.26
N LEU A 43 -10.70 15.79 -5.50
CA LEU A 43 -11.51 16.55 -6.46
C LEU A 43 -11.19 16.23 -7.92
N GLN A 44 -9.97 15.78 -8.20
CA GLN A 44 -9.48 15.47 -9.55
C GLN A 44 -9.77 14.02 -9.96
N MET A 45 -10.11 13.14 -9.01
CA MET A 45 -10.36 11.72 -9.28
C MET A 45 -11.66 11.49 -10.07
N LYS A 46 -11.53 10.74 -11.18
CA LYS A 46 -12.66 10.31 -12.02
C LYS A 46 -13.35 9.04 -11.51
N SER A 47 -12.60 8.17 -10.82
CA SER A 47 -13.13 6.95 -10.20
C SER A 47 -13.86 7.31 -8.91
N THR A 48 -15.10 6.82 -8.74
CA THR A 48 -15.88 7.09 -7.53
C THR A 48 -15.39 6.32 -6.30
N ALA A 49 -14.78 5.15 -6.48
CA ALA A 49 -14.30 4.32 -5.35
C ALA A 49 -13.15 5.02 -4.61
N PHE A 50 -12.02 5.23 -5.28
CA PHE A 50 -10.87 5.92 -4.69
C PHE A 50 -11.17 7.38 -4.31
N ARG A 51 -12.05 8.06 -5.06
CA ARG A 51 -12.46 9.43 -4.70
C ARG A 51 -13.05 9.49 -3.29
N ASN A 52 -13.97 8.59 -2.96
CA ASN A 52 -14.61 8.59 -1.65
C ASN A 52 -13.60 8.29 -0.54
N ASP A 53 -12.65 7.39 -0.80
CA ASP A 53 -11.58 7.07 0.16
C ASP A 53 -10.69 8.30 0.43
N TYR A 54 -10.32 9.04 -0.62
CA TYR A 54 -9.54 10.28 -0.47
C TYR A 54 -10.33 11.41 0.20
N ILE A 55 -11.66 11.49 -0.01
CA ILE A 55 -12.51 12.44 0.72
C ILE A 55 -12.53 12.10 2.21
N SER A 56 -12.78 10.84 2.55
CA SER A 56 -12.76 10.39 3.95
C SER A 56 -11.39 10.66 4.58
N LEU A 57 -10.31 10.37 3.86
CA LEU A 57 -8.96 10.66 4.33
C LEU A 57 -8.74 12.18 4.55
N ALA A 58 -9.20 13.04 3.64
CA ALA A 58 -9.10 14.49 3.81
C ALA A 58 -9.83 14.97 5.07
N GLU A 59 -11.03 14.44 5.32
CA GLU A 59 -11.82 14.75 6.51
C GLU A 59 -11.09 14.32 7.78
N ASP A 60 -10.62 13.08 7.85
CA ASP A 60 -9.90 12.52 8.99
C ASP A 60 -8.60 13.29 9.28
N MET A 61 -7.90 13.75 8.24
CA MET A 61 -6.59 14.43 8.37
C MET A 61 -6.70 15.91 8.69
N THR A 62 -7.90 16.49 8.78
CA THR A 62 -8.11 17.92 9.11
C THR A 62 -7.36 18.31 10.40
N ASN A 63 -7.48 17.47 11.44
CA ASN A 63 -6.90 17.70 12.77
C ASN A 63 -5.60 16.92 13.04
N ALA A 64 -5.13 16.09 12.10
CA ALA A 64 -3.90 15.34 12.24
C ALA A 64 -2.66 16.24 12.17
N SER A 65 -1.51 15.75 12.62
CA SER A 65 -0.23 16.40 12.31
C SER A 65 0.09 16.30 10.82
N ASP A 66 0.93 17.19 10.29
CA ASP A 66 1.35 17.12 8.88
C ASP A 66 2.13 15.83 8.58
N GLN A 67 2.84 15.29 9.57
CA GLN A 67 3.53 14.00 9.44
C GLN A 67 2.53 12.85 9.27
N GLU A 68 1.52 12.76 10.13
CA GLU A 68 0.48 11.72 10.02
C GLU A 68 -0.28 11.84 8.69
N ALA A 69 -0.64 13.06 8.31
CA ALA A 69 -1.31 13.34 7.04
C ALA A 69 -0.44 12.93 5.83
N PHE A 70 0.88 13.20 5.90
CA PHE A 70 1.81 12.78 4.87
C PHE A 70 1.93 11.26 4.76
N ILE A 71 2.09 10.56 5.89
CA ILE A 71 2.23 9.10 5.91
C ILE A 71 1.00 8.43 5.30
N GLN A 72 -0.20 8.83 5.73
CA GLN A 72 -1.43 8.27 5.20
C GLN A 72 -1.63 8.61 3.72
N CYS A 73 -1.41 9.87 3.34
CA CYS A 73 -1.43 10.28 1.93
C CYS A 73 -0.52 9.40 1.06
N LEU A 74 0.72 9.18 1.51
CA LEU A 74 1.70 8.39 0.79
C LEU A 74 1.24 6.94 0.64
N GLN A 75 0.73 6.31 1.70
CA GLN A 75 0.24 4.94 1.63
C GLN A 75 -0.91 4.82 0.60
N TYR A 76 -1.86 5.76 0.60
CA TYR A 76 -2.94 5.79 -0.38
C TYR A 76 -2.47 6.06 -1.81
N LEU A 77 -1.45 6.90 -2.01
CA LEU A 77 -0.85 7.13 -3.33
C LEU A 77 -0.20 5.86 -3.88
N LEU A 78 0.51 5.13 -3.03
CA LEU A 78 1.16 3.89 -3.44
C LEU A 78 0.16 2.74 -3.62
N GLU A 79 -0.93 2.70 -2.84
CA GLU A 79 -2.07 1.78 -3.04
C GLU A 79 -2.77 2.03 -4.39
N ASP A 80 -3.13 3.29 -4.68
CA ASP A 80 -3.78 3.68 -5.96
C ASP A 80 -2.91 3.35 -7.18
N ALA A 81 -1.59 3.33 -6.99
CA ALA A 81 -0.60 2.96 -8.01
C ALA A 81 -0.22 1.45 -8.01
N ASP A 82 -0.95 0.60 -7.30
CA ASP A 82 -0.74 -0.86 -7.16
C ASP A 82 0.64 -1.25 -6.55
N TYR A 83 1.31 -0.36 -5.82
CA TYR A 83 2.59 -0.66 -5.17
C TYR A 83 2.43 -1.16 -3.72
N LEU A 84 1.29 -0.89 -3.11
CA LEU A 84 0.87 -1.41 -1.81
C LEU A 84 -0.45 -2.15 -1.94
N ALA A 85 -0.77 -2.95 -0.93
CA ALA A 85 -2.09 -3.49 -0.71
C ALA A 85 -2.54 -3.27 0.73
N PHE A 86 -3.74 -2.70 0.88
CA PHE A 86 -4.51 -2.65 2.10
C PHE A 86 -5.38 -3.90 2.17
N VAL A 87 -5.02 -4.75 3.12
CA VAL A 87 -5.64 -6.04 3.35
C VAL A 87 -6.45 -5.96 4.62
N ASP A 88 -7.76 -6.15 4.53
CA ASP A 88 -8.64 -6.18 5.70
C ASP A 88 -8.21 -7.31 6.64
N LYS A 89 -8.04 -7.02 7.94
CA LYS A 89 -7.63 -7.99 8.97
C LYS A 89 -8.64 -9.13 9.12
N HIS A 90 -9.87 -8.93 8.67
CA HIS A 90 -10.96 -9.90 8.68
C HIS A 90 -11.26 -10.49 7.29
N ALA A 91 -10.49 -10.11 6.26
CA ALA A 91 -10.63 -10.72 4.94
C ALA A 91 -10.30 -12.21 4.97
N GLY A 92 -11.09 -12.99 4.23
CA GLY A 92 -10.75 -14.38 3.93
C GLY A 92 -9.59 -14.48 2.93
N VAL A 93 -9.01 -15.69 2.83
CA VAL A 93 -7.84 -15.97 1.99
C VAL A 93 -8.01 -15.57 0.53
N GLU A 94 -9.23 -15.64 -0.02
CA GLU A 94 -9.49 -15.26 -1.42
C GLU A 94 -9.34 -13.76 -1.65
N ALA A 95 -9.90 -12.94 -0.75
CA ALA A 95 -9.77 -11.49 -0.81
C ALA A 95 -8.31 -11.06 -0.55
N PHE A 96 -7.62 -11.74 0.37
CA PHE A 96 -6.19 -11.57 0.59
C PHE A 96 -5.40 -11.84 -0.70
N CYS A 97 -5.57 -13.01 -1.32
CA CYS A 97 -4.87 -13.38 -2.56
C CYS A 97 -5.17 -12.38 -3.68
N TRP A 98 -6.42 -11.96 -3.83
CA TRP A 98 -6.82 -10.98 -4.83
C TRP A 98 -6.04 -9.68 -4.64
N ARG A 99 -6.02 -9.12 -3.43
CA ARG A 99 -5.28 -7.88 -3.12
C ARG A 99 -3.79 -7.99 -3.40
N ILE A 100 -3.14 -9.08 -2.99
CA ILE A 100 -1.72 -9.31 -3.27
C ILE A 100 -1.45 -9.44 -4.78
N ASN A 101 -2.32 -10.15 -5.52
CA ASN A 101 -2.18 -10.33 -6.96
C ASN A 101 -2.39 -9.06 -7.78
N GLU A 102 -3.07 -8.06 -7.21
CA GLU A 102 -3.21 -6.75 -7.87
C GLU A 102 -1.94 -5.91 -7.79
N GLN A 103 -0.99 -6.23 -6.91
CA GLN A 103 0.25 -5.47 -6.83
C GLN A 103 1.08 -5.57 -8.11
N LYS A 104 1.64 -4.43 -8.51
CA LYS A 104 2.37 -4.23 -9.76
C LYS A 104 3.57 -5.16 -9.89
N ALA A 105 4.37 -5.31 -8.83
CA ALA A 105 5.52 -6.21 -8.82
C ALA A 105 5.13 -7.68 -9.06
N VAL A 106 4.02 -8.13 -8.47
CA VAL A 106 3.48 -9.49 -8.64
C VAL A 106 3.00 -9.70 -10.08
N LYS A 107 2.25 -8.74 -10.63
CA LYS A 107 1.79 -8.76 -12.02
C LYS A 107 2.96 -8.82 -13.01
N GLN A 108 3.98 -8.00 -12.80
CA GLN A 108 5.16 -7.92 -13.68
C GLN A 108 6.00 -9.19 -13.67
N ARG A 109 6.17 -9.84 -12.51
CA ARG A 109 6.93 -11.09 -12.39
C ARG A 109 6.10 -12.34 -12.71
N GLY A 110 4.78 -12.21 -12.91
CA GLY A 110 3.89 -13.34 -13.19
C GLY A 110 3.69 -14.29 -12.02
N LEU A 111 3.96 -13.84 -10.78
CA LEU A 111 4.00 -14.68 -9.58
C LEU A 111 2.65 -14.81 -8.87
N ARG A 112 1.56 -14.87 -9.64
CA ARG A 112 0.20 -14.92 -9.07
C ARG A 112 0.02 -16.10 -8.11
N ILE A 113 -0.61 -15.84 -6.98
CA ILE A 113 -0.95 -16.81 -5.95
C ILE A 113 -2.42 -17.20 -5.99
N SER A 114 -2.73 -18.43 -5.62
CA SER A 114 -4.10 -18.91 -5.43
C SER A 114 -4.34 -19.26 -3.97
N SER A 115 -5.58 -19.11 -3.51
CA SER A 115 -6.00 -19.54 -2.17
C SER A 115 -5.72 -21.03 -1.91
N LYS A 116 -5.64 -21.86 -2.97
CA LYS A 116 -5.27 -23.28 -2.89
C LYS A 116 -3.84 -23.52 -2.41
N ASN A 117 -2.97 -22.52 -2.52
CA ASN A 117 -1.59 -22.59 -2.07
C ASN A 117 -1.43 -22.19 -0.60
N LEU A 118 -2.49 -21.72 0.06
CA LEU A 118 -2.43 -21.11 1.38
C LEU A 118 -3.30 -21.86 2.39
N THR A 119 -2.91 -21.80 3.66
CA THR A 119 -3.65 -22.44 4.75
C THR A 119 -4.99 -21.76 4.98
N LEU A 120 -6.10 -22.47 4.76
CA LEU A 120 -7.45 -21.96 5.02
C LEU A 120 -7.64 -21.62 6.51
N GLY A 121 -8.20 -20.44 6.77
CA GLY A 121 -8.51 -19.97 8.14
C GLY A 121 -7.31 -19.48 8.94
N ALA A 122 -6.10 -19.50 8.38
CA ALA A 122 -4.96 -18.79 8.95
C ALA A 122 -5.13 -17.27 8.83
N ASP A 123 -4.24 -16.51 9.47
CA ASP A 123 -4.22 -15.06 9.34
C ASP A 123 -3.30 -14.59 8.21
N ALA A 124 -3.35 -13.28 7.91
CA ALA A 124 -2.54 -12.65 6.88
C ALA A 124 -1.03 -12.78 7.12
N MET A 125 -0.58 -12.83 8.37
CA MET A 125 0.84 -12.95 8.69
C MET A 125 1.36 -14.34 8.28
N GLN A 126 0.58 -15.37 8.55
CA GLN A 126 0.90 -16.73 8.13
C GLN A 126 0.85 -16.87 6.60
N TRP A 127 -0.16 -16.32 5.94
CA TRP A 127 -0.22 -16.32 4.48
C TRP A 127 0.97 -15.63 3.83
N VAL A 128 1.42 -14.50 4.37
CA VAL A 128 2.64 -13.83 3.92
C VAL A 128 3.87 -14.73 4.05
N ALA A 129 4.02 -15.45 5.17
CA ALA A 129 5.15 -16.37 5.34
C ALA A 129 5.11 -17.53 4.33
N GLU A 130 3.93 -18.09 4.05
CA GLU A 130 3.73 -19.14 3.05
C GLU A 130 4.09 -18.64 1.64
N ILE A 131 3.67 -17.43 1.27
CA ILE A 131 4.00 -16.82 -0.02
C ILE A 131 5.50 -16.53 -0.13
N ASN A 132 6.11 -15.97 0.91
CA ASN A 132 7.54 -15.70 0.91
C ASN A 132 8.37 -16.98 0.78
N ALA A 133 7.92 -18.10 1.34
CA ALA A 133 8.55 -19.39 1.12
C ALA A 133 8.45 -19.83 -0.35
N LEU A 134 7.30 -19.60 -0.99
CA LEU A 134 7.07 -19.92 -2.41
C LEU A 134 7.90 -19.04 -3.35
N TRP A 135 7.97 -17.73 -3.08
CA TRP A 135 8.66 -16.75 -3.94
C TRP A 135 10.15 -16.60 -3.64
N LYS A 136 10.67 -17.25 -2.60
CA LYS A 136 12.10 -17.19 -2.23
C LYS A 136 13.06 -17.44 -3.42
N PRO A 137 12.83 -18.43 -4.32
CA PRO A 137 13.71 -18.65 -5.47
C PRO A 137 13.67 -17.52 -6.51
N GLU A 138 12.56 -16.79 -6.55
CA GLU A 138 12.29 -15.72 -7.52
C GLU A 138 12.81 -14.37 -7.04
N GLY A 139 13.22 -14.26 -5.77
CA GLY A 139 13.74 -13.02 -5.19
C GLY A 139 12.68 -11.93 -5.02
N LEU A 140 11.40 -12.31 -4.85
CA LEU A 140 10.32 -11.39 -4.45
C LEU A 140 9.83 -11.79 -3.06
N GLN A 141 9.53 -10.82 -2.21
CA GLN A 141 8.99 -11.02 -0.87
C GLN A 141 7.89 -10.01 -0.55
N LEU A 142 6.88 -10.47 0.17
CA LEU A 142 5.91 -9.62 0.84
C LEU A 142 6.48 -9.12 2.16
N VAL A 143 6.40 -7.80 2.36
CA VAL A 143 6.81 -7.11 3.58
C VAL A 143 5.63 -6.38 4.21
N PHE A 144 5.51 -6.51 5.53
CA PHE A 144 4.60 -5.67 6.32
C PHE A 144 5.29 -4.36 6.66
N LEU A 145 4.62 -3.26 6.33
CA LEU A 145 5.15 -1.92 6.53
C LEU A 145 4.69 -1.31 7.85
N GLU A 146 3.41 -1.50 8.20
CA GLU A 146 2.80 -1.15 9.49
C GLU A 146 1.37 -1.72 9.54
N GLU A 147 0.71 -1.68 10.72
CA GLU A 147 -0.76 -1.75 10.75
C GLU A 147 -1.25 -0.51 10.00
N GLY A 148 -2.05 -0.70 8.95
CA GLY A 148 -2.64 0.42 8.20
C GLY A 148 -3.66 1.16 9.05
N PRO A 149 -4.66 1.84 8.45
CA PRO A 149 -5.84 2.25 9.20
C PRO A 149 -6.34 1.05 10.03
N ALA A 150 -6.85 1.25 11.25
CA ALA A 150 -6.94 0.21 12.31
C ALA A 150 -7.45 -1.19 11.87
N GLN A 151 -8.25 -1.27 10.82
CA GLN A 151 -8.85 -2.47 10.22
C GLN A 151 -8.03 -3.15 9.09
N PHE A 152 -6.91 -2.58 8.66
CA PHE A 152 -6.10 -3.07 7.54
C PHE A 152 -4.65 -3.38 7.93
N TYR A 153 -4.06 -4.32 7.22
CA TYR A 153 -2.62 -4.47 7.10
C TYR A 153 -2.14 -3.80 5.82
N THR A 154 -1.00 -3.11 5.88
CA THR A 154 -0.34 -2.54 4.71
C THR A 154 0.82 -3.44 4.29
N ILE A 155 0.71 -4.03 3.10
CA ILE A 155 1.64 -5.02 2.57
C ILE A 155 2.22 -4.56 1.23
N ALA A 156 3.53 -4.68 1.06
CA ALA A 156 4.20 -4.45 -0.22
C ALA A 156 4.91 -5.71 -0.72
N ALA A 157 4.85 -5.96 -2.02
CA ALA A 157 5.70 -6.92 -2.72
C ALA A 157 6.98 -6.23 -3.16
N ARG A 158 8.11 -6.69 -2.65
CA ARG A 158 9.43 -6.07 -2.77
C ARG A 158 10.46 -7.07 -3.28
N ASP A 159 11.36 -6.58 -4.14
CA ASP A 159 12.55 -7.29 -4.63
C ASP A 159 13.71 -7.29 -3.62
#